data_AF-A0A6L8DWC8-F1
#
_entry.id   AF-A0A6L8DWC8-F1
#
_cell.length_a   1.000
_cell.length_b   1.000
_cell.length_c   1.000
_cell.angle_alpha   90.00
_cell.angle_beta   90.00
_cell.angle_gamma   90.00
#
_symmetry.space_group_name_H-M   'P 1'
#
loop_
_entity.id
_entity.type
_entity.pdbx_description
1 polymer ?
#
loop_
_entity_poly.entity_id
_entity_poly.type
_entity_poly.pdbx_seq_one_letter_code
_entity_poly.pdbx_strand_id
1 'polypeptide(L)'
;METPPARELPERLRALMAGVAETLAAECGFGAPQWTSAVACLDRPWFVSGFESLKASALVESPVPFRSRNVFVLANFLERA
;
A
#
# COMPACT_ATOMS: atom_id res chain seq x y z
N MET A 1 -20.03 -6.90 -5.12
CA MET A 1 -19.69 -5.63 -4.47
C MET A 1 -18.47 -5.88 -3.62
N GLU A 2 -17.36 -5.21 -3.89
CA GLU A 2 -16.17 -5.28 -3.06
C GLU A 2 -16.38 -4.42 -1.82
N THR A 3 -16.11 -4.95 -0.64
CA THR A 3 -16.35 -4.23 0.62
C THR A 3 -15.06 -3.51 1.03
N PRO A 4 -15.08 -2.17 1.20
CA PRO A 4 -13.91 -1.45 1.70
C PRO A 4 -13.60 -1.87 3.14
N PRO A 5 -12.34 -1.69 3.58
CA PRO A 5 -12.00 -1.89 4.98
C PRO A 5 -12.80 -0.93 5.89
N ALA A 6 -13.00 -1.33 7.14
CA ALA A 6 -13.77 -0.55 8.12
C ALA A 6 -13.29 0.91 8.19
N ARG A 7 -14.25 1.86 8.16
CA ARG A 7 -13.94 3.31 8.14
C ARG A 7 -13.19 3.79 9.37
N GLU A 8 -13.33 3.08 10.48
CA GLU A 8 -12.71 3.36 11.77
C GLU A 8 -11.19 3.11 11.78
N LEU A 9 -10.66 2.44 10.75
CA LEU A 9 -9.23 2.17 10.66
C LEU A 9 -8.42 3.47 10.49
N PRO A 10 -7.26 3.57 11.16
CA PRO A 10 -6.30 4.64 10.93
C PRO A 10 -6.04 4.83 9.43
N GLU A 11 -5.94 6.09 9.00
CA GLU A 11 -5.76 6.45 7.59
C GLU A 11 -4.58 5.72 6.94
N ARG A 12 -3.44 5.67 7.63
CA ARG A 12 -2.25 4.93 7.18
C ARG A 12 -2.54 3.46 6.86
N LEU A 13 -3.38 2.79 7.65
CA LEU A 13 -3.75 1.40 7.42
C LEU A 13 -4.70 1.26 6.24
N ARG A 14 -5.63 2.19 6.05
CA ARG A 14 -6.50 2.22 4.86
C ARG A 14 -5.67 2.42 3.59
N ALA A 15 -4.70 3.34 3.61
CA ALA A 15 -3.77 3.56 2.50
C ALA A 15 -2.92 2.31 2.19
N LEU A 16 -2.42 1.63 3.23
CA LEU A 16 -1.70 0.36 3.10
C LEU A 16 -2.58 -0.72 2.46
N MET A 17 -3.79 -0.92 2.97
CA MET A 17 -4.72 -1.92 2.43
C MET A 17 -5.10 -1.64 0.98
N ALA A 18 -5.29 -0.38 0.61
CA ALA A 18 -5.50 -0.01 -0.79
C ALA A 18 -4.31 -0.37 -1.68
N GLY A 19 -3.08 -0.06 -1.22
CA GLY A 19 -1.85 -0.44 -1.92
C GLY A 19 -1.70 -1.95 -2.08
N VAL A 20 -1.99 -2.72 -1.03
CA VAL A 20 -2.00 -4.20 -1.06
C VAL A 20 -3.01 -4.71 -2.07
N ALA A 21 -4.26 -4.23 -2.00
CA ALA A 21 -5.34 -4.71 -2.85
C ALA A 21 -5.06 -4.44 -4.34
N GLU A 22 -4.59 -3.23 -4.68
CA GLU A 22 -4.22 -2.89 -6.06
C GLU A 22 -3.01 -3.67 -6.56
N THR A 23 -1.99 -3.86 -5.72
CA THR A 23 -0.78 -4.60 -6.10
C THR A 23 -1.12 -6.06 -6.38
N LEU A 24 -1.85 -6.71 -5.47
CA LEU A 24 -2.28 -8.10 -5.65
C LEU A 24 -3.25 -8.26 -6.82
N ALA A 25 -4.17 -7.33 -7.02
CA ALA A 25 -5.06 -7.35 -8.18
C ALA A 25 -4.26 -7.31 -9.48
N ALA A 26 -3.27 -6.41 -9.59
CA ALA A 26 -2.41 -6.31 -10.75
C ALA A 26 -1.57 -7.59 -10.96
N GLU A 27 -0.97 -8.15 -9.91
CA GLU A 27 -0.19 -9.40 -9.96
C GLU A 27 -1.04 -10.61 -10.41
N CYS A 28 -2.29 -10.67 -9.97
CA CYS A 28 -3.22 -11.73 -10.34
C CYS A 28 -3.98 -11.46 -11.66
N GLY A 29 -3.72 -10.35 -12.35
CA GLY A 29 -4.39 -10.01 -13.62
C GLY A 29 -5.83 -9.52 -13.48
N PHE A 30 -6.24 -9.08 -12.29
CA PHE A 30 -7.55 -8.48 -12.02
C PHE A 30 -7.50 -6.95 -12.11
N GLY A 31 -8.66 -6.33 -12.31
CA GLY A 31 -8.82 -4.89 -12.18
C GLY A 31 -8.66 -4.42 -10.72
N ALA A 32 -8.16 -3.21 -10.53
CA ALA A 32 -8.08 -2.59 -9.21
C ALA A 32 -9.48 -2.47 -8.57
N PRO A 33 -9.66 -2.81 -7.28
CA PRO A 33 -10.95 -2.69 -6.61
C PRO A 33 -11.46 -1.25 -6.57
N GLN A 34 -12.75 -1.02 -6.84
CA GLN A 34 -13.26 0.34 -7.04
C GLN A 34 -13.10 1.24 -5.80
N TRP A 35 -13.14 0.66 -4.61
CA TRP A 35 -13.03 1.43 -3.37
C TRP A 35 -11.63 1.99 -3.12
N THR A 36 -10.58 1.45 -3.75
CA THR A 36 -9.19 1.89 -3.49
C THR A 36 -8.93 3.28 -4.05
N SER A 37 -9.64 3.69 -5.10
CA SER A 37 -9.52 5.02 -5.71
C SER A 37 -10.03 6.14 -4.80
N ALA A 38 -10.88 5.83 -3.81
CA ALA A 38 -11.39 6.79 -2.83
C ALA A 38 -10.44 6.97 -1.64
N VAL A 39 -9.36 6.19 -1.55
CA VAL A 39 -8.39 6.27 -0.46
C VAL A 39 -7.32 7.30 -0.80
N ALA A 40 -7.29 8.38 -0.02
CA ALA A 40 -6.34 9.47 -0.17
C ALA A 40 -4.88 9.04 0.08
N CYS A 41 -3.96 9.82 -0.47
CA CYS A 41 -2.53 9.75 -0.15
C CYS A 41 -2.28 10.36 1.23
N LEU A 42 -1.34 9.79 1.99
CA LEU A 42 -0.97 10.30 3.30
C LEU A 42 -0.21 11.63 3.20
N ASP A 43 -0.43 12.53 4.15
CA ASP A 43 0.27 13.84 4.22
C ASP A 43 1.80 13.70 4.35
N ARG A 44 2.27 12.60 4.94
CA ARG A 44 3.69 12.32 5.16
C ARG A 44 4.04 10.91 4.71
N PRO A 45 5.24 10.72 4.13
CA PRO A 45 5.79 9.39 3.85
C PRO A 45 5.74 8.49 5.08
N TRP A 46 5.15 7.30 4.93
CA TRP A 46 5.12 6.27 5.94
C TRP A 46 5.91 5.05 5.49
N PHE A 47 6.99 4.76 6.22
CA PHE A 47 7.83 3.59 6.02
C PHE A 47 7.37 2.47 6.95
N VAL A 48 6.79 1.41 6.38
CA VAL A 48 6.12 0.35 7.15
C VAL A 48 7.10 -0.42 8.05
N SER A 49 8.35 -0.58 7.62
CA SER A 49 9.37 -1.30 8.38
C SER A 49 9.81 -0.56 9.66
N GLY A 50 9.70 0.77 9.70
CA GLY A 50 10.16 1.61 10.81
C GLY A 50 11.70 1.74 10.95
N PHE A 51 12.50 1.06 10.12
CA PHE A 51 13.96 1.11 10.20
C PHE A 51 14.52 2.19 9.27
N GLU A 52 15.30 3.13 9.83
CA GLU A 52 15.93 4.22 9.07
C GLU A 52 16.86 3.73 7.95
N SER A 53 17.64 2.67 8.22
CA SER A 53 18.56 2.07 7.25
C SER A 53 17.86 1.50 6.01
N LEU A 54 16.57 1.18 6.12
CA LEU A 54 15.78 0.56 5.06
C LEU A 54 14.95 1.56 4.24
N LYS A 55 14.96 2.86 4.59
CA LYS A 55 14.19 3.87 3.87
C LYS A 55 14.60 4.02 2.41
N ALA A 56 15.91 3.99 2.14
CA ALA A 56 16.43 4.09 0.77
C ALA A 56 15.95 2.92 -0.10
N SER A 57 16.05 1.70 0.41
CA SER A 57 15.51 0.50 -0.25
C SER A 57 14.01 0.62 -0.48
N ALA A 58 13.24 0.98 0.55
CA ALA A 58 11.79 1.10 0.43
C ALA A 58 11.36 2.16 -0.62
N LEU A 59 12.08 3.28 -0.76
CA LEU A 59 11.81 4.28 -1.80
C LEU A 59 11.93 3.71 -3.23
N VAL A 60 12.92 2.83 -3.44
CA VAL A 60 13.21 2.23 -4.75
C VAL A 60 12.30 1.03 -5.02
N GLU A 61 12.10 0.19 -4.03
CA GLU A 61 11.43 -1.12 -4.16
C GLU A 61 9.90 -1.03 -4.13
N SER A 62 9.34 0.01 -3.51
CA SER A 62 7.89 0.10 -3.30
C SER A 62 7.11 0.10 -4.63
N PRO A 63 6.11 -0.79 -4.80
CA PRO A 63 5.23 -0.78 -5.95
C PRO A 63 4.47 0.55 -6.08
N VAL A 64 4.07 0.89 -7.31
CA VAL A 64 3.38 2.15 -7.62
C VAL A 64 2.12 2.39 -6.76
N PRO A 65 1.24 1.39 -6.52
CA PRO A 65 0.07 1.56 -5.65
C PRO A 65 0.37 2.02 -4.22
N PHE A 66 1.53 1.69 -3.68
CA PHE A 66 1.99 2.15 -2.38
C PHE A 66 2.60 3.55 -2.47
N ARG A 67 3.50 3.77 -3.44
CA ARG A 67 4.18 5.06 -3.64
C ARG A 67 3.22 6.22 -3.90
N SER A 68 2.17 5.98 -4.70
CA SER A 68 1.14 6.99 -4.98
C SER A 68 0.36 7.44 -3.72
N ARG A 69 0.46 6.67 -2.63
CA ARG A 69 -0.20 6.93 -1.34
C ARG A 69 0.76 7.33 -0.22
N ASN A 70 2.01 7.65 -0.54
CA ASN A 70 3.06 7.92 0.45
C ASN A 70 3.30 6.75 1.41
N VAL A 71 3.04 5.51 0.98
CA VAL A 71 3.34 4.29 1.74
C VAL A 71 4.56 3.63 1.11
N PHE A 72 5.53 3.26 1.94
CA PHE A 72 6.78 2.65 1.49
C PHE A 72 7.02 1.31 2.18
N VAL A 73 7.16 0.28 1.36
CA VAL A 73 7.35 -1.13 1.72
C VAL A 73 8.61 -1.67 1.05
N LEU A 74 9.15 -2.77 1.57
CA LEU A 74 10.24 -3.51 0.92
C LEU A 74 9.68 -4.46 -0.15
N ALA A 75 10.55 -4.91 -1.06
CA ALA A 75 10.18 -5.80 -2.16
C ALA A 75 9.47 -7.09 -1.67
N ASN A 76 9.91 -7.65 -0.54
CA ASN A 76 9.38 -8.89 0.00
C ASN A 76 8.09 -8.73 0.82
N PHE A 77 7.49 -7.54 0.86
CA PHE A 77 6.37 -7.25 1.78
C PHE A 77 5.12 -8.12 1.54
N LEU A 78 4.88 -8.56 0.31
CA LEU A 78 3.74 -9.41 -0.05
C LEU A 78 4.11 -10.89 -0.23
N GLU A 79 5.39 -11.23 -0.10
CA GLU A 79 5.87 -12.61 -0.25
C GLU A 79 5.46 -13.48 0.95
N ARG A 80 5.22 -14.77 0.69
CA ARG A 80 4.96 -15.77 1.73
C ARG A 80 6.11 -16.77 1.71
N ALA A 81 6.79 -16.94 2.86
CA ALA A 81 7.88 -17.91 3.05
C ALA A 81 7.35 -19.32 3.33
#